data_AF-A0A543CJ21-F1
#
_entry.id   AF-A0A543CJ21-F1
#
_cell.length_a   1.000
_cell.length_b   1.000
_cell.length_c   1.000
_cell.angle_alpha   90.00
_cell.angle_beta   90.00
_cell.angle_gamma   90.00
#
_symmetry.space_group_name_H-M   'P 1'
#
loop_
_entity.id
_entity.type
_entity.pdbx_description
1 polymer ?
#
loop_
_entity_poly.entity_id
_entity_poly.type
_entity_poly.pdbx_seq_one_letter_code
_entity_poly.pdbx_strand_id
1 'polypeptide(L)'
;MGFRPDHRLVTPIDRDAFHRAARLRELGIKEEPDPEFDEFARHLAQTLDAPFAMVNIIGAERQYFAGLYPSSRDRGVAPEVDPFRAMACDHGYCMYVVTRQHAMALDEVMDYHLFAGNPVVDKIGIRAYLGAPLIHPTGTLGTICILDTKPHDWGHGGIAFIKAQAAELVERIERRARLLKEPQYPSGAASLRI
;
A
#
# COMPACT_ATOMS: atom_id res chain seq x y z
N MET A 1 27.97 -21.77 -23.35
CA MET A 1 27.19 -20.57 -23.72
C MET A 1 25.72 -20.91 -23.46
N GLY A 2 25.25 -20.70 -22.22
CA GLY A 2 23.92 -21.12 -21.78
C GLY A 2 22.98 -19.94 -21.77
N PHE A 3 22.03 -19.92 -22.71
CA PHE A 3 20.94 -18.95 -22.74
C PHE A 3 20.05 -19.22 -21.53
N ARG A 4 20.15 -18.40 -20.48
CA ARG A 4 19.14 -18.38 -19.42
C ARG A 4 17.99 -17.51 -19.95
N PRO A 5 16.76 -18.03 -20.09
CA PRO A 5 15.64 -17.17 -20.41
C PRO A 5 15.56 -16.14 -19.29
N ASP A 6 15.65 -14.88 -19.68
CA ASP A 6 15.40 -13.74 -18.84
C ASP A 6 13.91 -13.79 -18.48
N HIS A 7 13.57 -14.50 -17.39
CA HIS A 7 12.28 -14.36 -16.71
C HIS A 7 12.25 -12.96 -16.10
N ARG A 8 12.13 -11.94 -16.95
CA ARG A 8 11.87 -10.58 -16.55
C ARG A 8 10.45 -10.56 -16.05
N LEU A 9 10.26 -10.24 -14.77
CA LEU A 9 9.03 -9.62 -14.32
C LEU A 9 8.67 -8.53 -15.33
N VAL A 10 7.57 -8.71 -16.06
CA VAL A 10 7.06 -7.66 -16.95
C VAL A 10 6.29 -6.70 -16.06
N THR A 11 7.02 -5.79 -15.43
CA THR A 11 6.43 -4.71 -14.65
C THR A 11 5.47 -3.93 -15.55
N PRO A 12 4.17 -3.84 -15.20
CA PRO A 12 3.21 -3.13 -16.02
C PRO A 12 3.60 -1.66 -16.19
N ILE A 13 3.39 -1.12 -17.39
CA ILE A 13 3.60 0.31 -17.67
C ILE A 13 2.51 1.11 -16.95
N ASP A 14 2.93 2.01 -16.08
CA ASP A 14 2.04 2.88 -15.33
C ASP A 14 1.85 4.23 -16.04
N ARG A 15 0.76 4.31 -16.80
CA ARG A 15 0.42 5.52 -17.57
C ARG A 15 -0.14 6.64 -16.70
N ASP A 16 -0.56 6.33 -15.46
CA ASP A 16 -1.24 7.25 -14.56
C ASP A 16 -0.31 7.86 -13.50
N ALA A 17 0.98 7.48 -13.51
CA ALA A 17 1.94 7.88 -12.47
C ALA A 17 1.98 9.39 -12.20
N PHE A 18 1.99 10.22 -13.26
CA PHE A 18 2.00 11.67 -13.12
C PHE A 18 0.72 12.21 -12.48
N HIS A 19 -0.45 11.76 -12.97
CA HIS A 19 -1.75 12.19 -12.44
C HIS A 19 -1.95 11.73 -10.99
N ARG A 20 -1.51 10.51 -10.67
CA ARG A 20 -1.55 9.96 -9.32
C ARG A 20 -0.67 10.76 -8.37
N ALA A 21 0.56 11.09 -8.76
CA ALA A 21 1.46 11.91 -7.94
C ALA A 21 0.86 13.30 -7.65
N ALA A 22 0.23 13.95 -8.64
CA ALA A 22 -0.48 15.21 -8.41
C ALA A 22 -1.64 15.04 -7.42
N ARG A 23 -2.44 13.97 -7.58
CA ARG A 23 -3.57 13.69 -6.70
C ARG A 23 -3.16 13.43 -5.25
N LEU A 24 -2.10 12.65 -5.03
CA LEU A 24 -1.56 12.38 -3.70
C LEU A 24 -1.19 13.68 -2.98
N ARG A 25 -0.54 14.63 -3.69
CA ARG A 25 -0.22 15.96 -3.15
C ARG A 25 -1.47 16.75 -2.76
N GLU A 26 -2.50 16.76 -3.60
CA GLU A 26 -3.77 17.45 -3.30
C GLU A 26 -4.53 16.86 -2.10
N LEU A 27 -4.34 15.56 -1.85
CA LEU A 27 -4.91 14.85 -0.70
C LEU A 27 -4.04 14.99 0.56
N GLY A 28 -2.89 15.68 0.47
CA GLY A 28 -1.96 15.82 1.59
C GLY A 28 -1.20 14.54 1.94
N ILE A 29 -1.17 13.57 1.03
CA ILE A 29 -0.41 12.31 1.19
C ILE A 29 0.99 12.52 0.63
N LYS A 30 2.00 12.23 1.46
CA LYS A 30 3.42 12.31 1.11
C LYS A 30 4.08 10.94 1.22
N GLU A 31 5.28 10.81 0.65
CA GLU A 31 6.16 9.65 0.88
C GLU A 31 6.83 9.76 2.26
N GLU A 32 6.04 9.79 3.33
CA GLU A 32 6.48 9.81 4.72
C GLU A 32 5.67 8.81 5.56
N PRO A 33 6.23 8.25 6.66
CA PRO A 33 5.48 7.31 7.49
C PRO A 33 4.26 7.99 8.10
N ASP A 34 3.10 7.37 7.95
CA ASP A 34 1.85 7.90 8.49
C ASP A 34 1.35 6.99 9.62
N PRO A 35 1.29 7.48 10.88
CA PRO A 35 0.85 6.67 12.01
C PRO A 35 -0.56 6.09 11.85
N GLU A 36 -1.47 6.81 11.18
CA GLU A 36 -2.83 6.34 10.93
C GLU A 36 -2.82 5.17 9.94
N PHE A 37 -1.94 5.21 8.94
CA PHE A 37 -1.79 4.13 7.97
C PHE A 37 -1.01 2.94 8.53
N ASP A 38 -0.04 3.15 9.41
CA ASP A 38 0.60 2.06 10.17
C ASP A 38 -0.43 1.33 11.05
N GLU A 39 -1.32 2.07 11.71
CA GLU A 39 -2.44 1.48 12.47
C GLU A 39 -3.39 0.70 11.57
N PHE A 40 -3.74 1.26 10.42
CA PHE A 40 -4.57 0.57 9.44
C PHE A 40 -3.90 -0.72 8.94
N ALA A 41 -2.61 -0.69 8.61
CA ALA A 41 -1.85 -1.86 8.21
C ALA A 41 -1.83 -2.93 9.32
N ARG A 42 -1.61 -2.53 10.58
CA ARG A 42 -1.69 -3.46 11.72
C ARG A 42 -3.05 -4.11 11.84
N HIS A 43 -4.14 -3.34 11.69
CA HIS A 43 -5.49 -3.87 11.74
C HIS A 43 -5.72 -4.94 10.65
N LEU A 44 -5.27 -4.69 9.42
CA LEU A 44 -5.35 -5.67 8.32
C LEU A 44 -4.62 -6.97 8.66
N ALA A 45 -3.37 -6.85 9.10
CA ALA A 45 -2.52 -7.99 9.45
C ALA A 45 -3.15 -8.84 10.57
N GLN A 46 -3.61 -8.20 11.65
CA GLN A 46 -4.24 -8.87 12.78
C GLN A 46 -5.56 -9.55 12.40
N THR A 47 -6.34 -8.94 11.51
CA THR A 47 -7.66 -9.48 11.11
C THR A 47 -7.53 -10.77 10.30
N LEU A 48 -6.48 -10.91 9.49
CA LEU A 48 -6.22 -12.12 8.69
C LEU A 48 -5.11 -13.01 9.25
N ASP A 49 -4.67 -12.78 10.50
CA ASP A 49 -3.57 -13.52 11.14
C ASP A 49 -2.30 -13.61 10.27
N ALA A 50 -1.97 -12.49 9.60
CA ALA A 50 -0.87 -12.41 8.66
C ALA A 50 0.31 -11.62 9.26
N PRO A 51 1.56 -11.98 8.92
CA PRO A 51 2.74 -11.34 9.49
C PRO A 51 3.02 -9.95 8.93
N PHE A 52 2.54 -9.62 7.73
CA PHE A 52 2.82 -8.33 7.09
C PHE A 52 1.58 -7.72 6.44
N ALA A 53 1.46 -6.40 6.56
CA ALA A 53 0.49 -5.62 5.79
C ALA A 53 1.02 -4.21 5.51
N MET A 54 0.54 -3.63 4.41
CA MET A 54 1.00 -2.31 3.96
C MET A 54 -0.15 -1.48 3.39
N VAL A 55 -0.07 -0.17 3.63
CA VAL A 55 -0.69 0.87 2.80
C VAL A 55 0.41 1.39 1.89
N ASN A 56 0.34 1.03 0.61
CA ASN A 56 1.38 1.31 -0.37
C ASN A 56 0.94 2.41 -1.33
N ILE A 57 1.72 3.48 -1.36
CA ILE A 57 1.56 4.60 -2.30
C ILE A 57 2.57 4.43 -3.42
N ILE A 58 2.12 4.53 -4.66
CA ILE A 58 3.00 4.38 -5.82
C ILE A 58 3.45 5.76 -6.29
N GLY A 59 4.69 6.12 -5.98
CA GLY A 59 5.35 7.33 -6.47
C GLY A 59 5.78 7.21 -7.94
N ALA A 60 6.50 8.23 -8.43
CA ALA A 60 7.03 8.24 -9.79
C ALA A 60 8.25 7.32 -9.95
N GLU A 61 9.04 7.15 -8.88
CA GLU A 61 10.33 6.45 -8.93
C GLU A 61 10.33 5.13 -8.12
N ARG A 62 9.42 5.01 -7.14
CA ARG A 62 9.38 3.89 -6.20
C ARG A 62 7.99 3.72 -5.59
N GLN A 63 7.81 2.56 -4.97
CA GLN A 63 6.70 2.24 -4.09
C GLN A 63 7.08 2.66 -2.67
N TYR A 64 6.18 3.35 -1.99
CA TYR A 64 6.39 3.82 -0.62
C TYR A 64 5.29 3.29 0.31
N PHE A 65 5.67 2.53 1.32
CA PHE A 65 4.78 1.99 2.34
C PHE A 65 4.51 3.06 3.41
N ALA A 66 3.55 3.93 3.10
CA ALA A 66 3.08 4.98 3.99
C ALA A 66 2.49 4.40 5.28
N GLY A 67 1.85 3.23 5.18
CA GLY A 67 1.53 2.36 6.32
C GLY A 67 2.26 1.03 6.19
N LEU A 68 2.84 0.54 7.28
CA LEU A 68 3.60 -0.72 7.32
C LEU A 68 3.39 -1.41 8.66
N TYR A 69 3.10 -2.71 8.62
CA TYR A 69 3.16 -3.59 9.77
C TYR A 69 3.95 -4.87 9.44
N PRO A 70 4.86 -5.31 10.33
CA PRO A 70 5.43 -4.56 11.44
C PRO A 70 6.30 -3.39 10.94
N SER A 71 6.13 -2.22 11.55
CA SER A 71 7.00 -1.06 11.39
C SER A 71 8.18 -1.09 12.35
N SER A 72 9.15 -0.19 12.19
CA SER A 72 10.18 0.09 13.19
C SER A 72 9.62 0.30 14.61
N ARG A 73 8.44 0.95 14.73
CA ARG A 73 7.76 1.15 16.02
C ARG A 73 7.32 -0.16 16.65
N ASP A 74 6.73 -1.07 15.86
CA ASP A 74 6.28 -2.38 16.35
C ASP A 74 7.47 -3.25 16.78
N ARG A 75 8.66 -3.00 16.21
CA ARG A 75 9.92 -3.66 16.58
C ARG A 75 10.65 -3.00 17.76
N GLY A 76 10.12 -1.92 18.34
CA GLY A 76 10.75 -1.18 19.42
C GLY A 76 12.04 -0.44 19.01
N VAL A 77 12.21 -0.17 17.71
CA VAL A 77 13.37 0.53 17.15
C VAL A 77 13.02 2.00 16.93
N ALA A 78 13.96 2.91 17.22
CA ALA A 78 13.79 4.34 16.94
C ALA A 78 13.44 4.56 15.45
N PRO A 79 12.53 5.49 15.11
CA PRO A 79 12.02 5.69 13.75
C PRO A 79 13.03 6.31 12.77
N GLU A 80 14.33 6.16 13.01
CA GLU A 80 15.42 6.60 12.15
C GLU A 80 15.40 5.79 10.84
N VAL A 81 14.65 6.30 9.87
CA VAL A 81 14.51 5.83 8.48
C VAL A 81 14.37 4.32 8.38
N ASP A 82 13.16 3.80 8.58
CA ASP A 82 12.86 2.38 8.35
C ASP A 82 13.20 2.02 6.87
N PRO A 83 14.29 1.28 6.61
CA PRO A 83 14.77 1.06 5.23
C PRO A 83 13.82 0.17 4.44
N PHE A 84 12.86 -0.47 5.10
CA PHE A 84 11.90 -1.37 4.50
C PHE A 84 10.65 -0.67 3.97
N ARG A 85 10.52 0.66 4.13
CA ARG A 85 9.36 1.43 3.66
C ARG A 85 9.37 1.78 2.18
N ALA A 86 10.47 1.53 1.49
CA ALA A 86 10.58 1.83 0.07
C ALA A 86 11.00 0.58 -0.71
N MET A 87 10.41 0.42 -1.89
CA MET A 87 10.71 -0.68 -2.79
C MET A 87 10.65 -0.18 -4.24
N ALA A 88 11.51 -0.70 -5.12
CA ALA A 88 11.45 -0.34 -6.52
C ALA A 88 10.11 -0.78 -7.15
N CYS A 89 9.61 -0.03 -8.14
CA CYS A 89 8.32 -0.32 -8.79
C CYS A 89 8.27 -1.67 -9.51
N ASP A 90 9.42 -2.20 -9.92
CA ASP A 90 9.53 -3.51 -10.56
C ASP A 90 9.58 -4.70 -9.58
N HIS A 91 9.44 -4.45 -8.27
CA HIS A 91 9.40 -5.48 -7.24
C HIS A 91 7.99 -5.67 -6.67
N GLY A 92 7.68 -6.86 -6.16
CA GLY A 92 6.39 -7.16 -5.55
C GLY A 92 5.22 -7.22 -6.53
N TYR A 93 4.00 -7.09 -6.01
CA TYR A 93 2.76 -7.37 -6.76
C TYR A 93 1.85 -6.15 -6.92
N CYS A 94 2.08 -5.09 -6.14
CA CYS A 94 1.18 -3.93 -6.05
C CYS A 94 1.05 -3.18 -7.38
N MET A 95 2.09 -3.13 -8.21
CA MET A 95 1.99 -2.54 -9.54
C MET A 95 1.00 -3.26 -10.46
N TYR A 96 0.85 -4.59 -10.32
CA TYR A 96 -0.17 -5.33 -11.07
C TYR A 96 -1.58 -4.98 -10.59
N VAL A 97 -1.76 -4.76 -9.29
CA VAL A 97 -3.05 -4.33 -8.71
C VAL A 97 -3.41 -2.91 -9.15
N VAL A 98 -2.46 -1.98 -9.12
CA VAL A 98 -2.69 -0.59 -9.59
C VAL A 98 -3.04 -0.55 -11.06
N THR A 99 -2.25 -1.20 -11.91
CA THR A 99 -2.47 -1.14 -13.37
C THR A 99 -3.69 -1.90 -13.83
N ARG A 100 -4.10 -2.97 -13.14
CA ARG A 100 -5.35 -3.68 -13.44
C ARG A 100 -6.57 -3.06 -12.78
N GLN A 101 -6.40 -2.22 -11.76
CA GLN A 101 -7.49 -1.66 -10.94
C GLN A 101 -8.43 -2.74 -10.37
N HIS A 102 -7.89 -3.93 -10.10
CA HIS A 102 -8.63 -5.06 -9.54
C HIS A 102 -7.88 -5.66 -8.35
N ALA A 103 -8.64 -6.11 -7.35
CA ALA A 103 -8.09 -6.87 -6.24
C ALA A 103 -7.52 -8.21 -6.74
N MET A 104 -6.48 -8.68 -6.07
CA MET A 104 -5.73 -9.87 -6.44
C MET A 104 -5.40 -10.68 -5.19
N ALA A 105 -5.67 -11.98 -5.26
CA ALA A 105 -5.27 -12.96 -4.26
C ALA A 105 -4.35 -13.97 -4.96
N LEU A 106 -3.18 -14.17 -4.39
CA LEU A 106 -2.22 -15.20 -4.76
C LEU A 106 -2.03 -16.05 -3.51
N ASP A 107 -2.77 -17.15 -3.48
CA ASP A 107 -2.81 -18.12 -2.39
C ASP A 107 -1.45 -18.84 -2.22
N GLU A 108 -0.79 -19.11 -3.35
CA GLU A 108 0.61 -19.52 -3.43
C GLU A 108 1.29 -18.79 -4.60
N VAL A 109 2.19 -17.86 -4.32
CA VAL A 109 2.86 -17.05 -5.35
C VAL A 109 3.78 -17.87 -6.24
N MET A 110 4.33 -18.99 -5.75
CA MET A 110 5.21 -19.88 -6.51
C MET A 110 4.49 -20.59 -7.65
N ASP A 111 3.16 -20.73 -7.58
CA ASP A 111 2.36 -21.35 -8.64
C ASP A 111 2.23 -20.44 -9.88
N TYR A 112 2.61 -19.17 -9.75
CA TYR A 112 2.51 -18.17 -10.80
C TYR A 112 3.88 -17.90 -11.42
N HIS A 113 4.19 -18.59 -12.51
CA HIS A 113 5.44 -18.44 -13.27
C HIS A 113 5.79 -16.98 -13.65
N LEU A 114 4.79 -16.11 -13.82
CA LEU A 114 4.98 -14.67 -14.08
C LEU A 114 5.68 -13.93 -12.95
N PHE A 115 5.74 -14.51 -11.75
CA PHE A 115 6.35 -13.92 -10.57
C PHE A 115 7.66 -14.61 -10.14
N ALA A 116 8.14 -15.57 -10.93
CA ALA A 116 9.45 -16.16 -10.73
C ALA A 116 10.56 -15.09 -10.81
N GLY A 117 11.50 -15.10 -9.86
CA GLY A 117 12.56 -14.10 -9.78
C GLY A 117 12.17 -12.80 -9.07
N ASN A 118 10.97 -12.72 -8.48
CA ASN A 118 10.57 -11.57 -7.67
C ASN A 118 11.37 -11.55 -6.36
N PRO A 119 12.11 -10.48 -6.05
CA PRO A 119 12.93 -10.44 -4.83
C PRO A 119 12.12 -10.55 -3.54
N VAL A 120 10.82 -10.23 -3.58
CA VAL A 120 9.90 -10.47 -2.46
C VAL A 120 9.73 -11.96 -2.16
N VAL A 121 9.76 -12.81 -3.18
CA VAL A 121 9.78 -14.27 -3.05
C VAL A 121 11.17 -14.73 -2.63
N ASP A 122 12.18 -14.40 -3.43
CA ASP A 122 13.50 -15.03 -3.32
C ASP A 122 14.31 -14.58 -2.09
N LYS A 123 14.10 -13.34 -1.60
CA LYS A 123 14.87 -12.77 -0.48
C LYS A 123 14.10 -12.71 0.83
N ILE A 124 12.79 -12.49 0.76
CA ILE A 124 11.94 -12.29 1.95
C ILE A 124 11.17 -13.59 2.30
N GLY A 125 10.99 -14.50 1.33
CA GLY A 125 10.30 -15.77 1.54
C GLY A 125 8.77 -15.65 1.56
N ILE A 126 8.22 -14.63 0.91
CA ILE A 126 6.77 -14.45 0.80
C ILE A 126 6.18 -15.55 -0.10
N ARG A 127 5.06 -16.12 0.37
CA ARG A 127 4.33 -17.24 -0.24
C ARG A 127 2.90 -16.89 -0.60
N ALA A 128 2.28 -15.93 0.09
CA ALA A 128 0.93 -15.47 -0.24
C ALA A 128 0.86 -13.94 -0.36
N TYR A 129 -0.05 -13.46 -1.21
CA TYR A 129 -0.34 -12.04 -1.43
C TYR A 129 -1.85 -11.80 -1.53
N LEU A 130 -2.38 -10.84 -0.79
CA LEU A 130 -3.73 -10.31 -0.99
C LEU A 130 -3.66 -8.80 -1.06
N GLY A 131 -4.20 -8.21 -2.13
CA GLY A 131 -4.17 -6.76 -2.28
C GLY A 131 -5.35 -6.21 -3.04
N ALA A 132 -5.67 -4.95 -2.77
CA ALA A 132 -6.69 -4.18 -3.47
C ALA A 132 -6.21 -2.77 -3.80
N PRO A 133 -6.67 -2.21 -4.94
CA PRO A 133 -6.35 -0.83 -5.31
C PRO A 133 -7.14 0.15 -4.44
N LEU A 134 -6.50 1.26 -4.10
CA LEU A 134 -7.16 2.42 -3.50
C LEU A 134 -7.77 3.26 -4.62
N ILE A 135 -9.01 2.93 -5.01
CA ILE A 135 -9.72 3.59 -6.11
C ILE A 135 -10.34 4.88 -5.62
N HIS A 136 -9.81 6.02 -6.05
CA HIS A 136 -10.37 7.34 -5.84
C HIS A 136 -11.08 7.82 -7.12
N PRO A 137 -12.10 8.71 -7.05
CA PRO A 137 -12.88 9.14 -8.22
C PRO A 137 -12.07 9.71 -9.40
N THR A 138 -10.83 10.09 -9.16
CA THR A 138 -9.94 10.73 -10.14
C THR A 138 -8.72 9.88 -10.51
N GLY A 139 -8.67 8.62 -10.05
CA GLY A 139 -7.60 7.68 -10.33
C GLY A 139 -7.26 6.78 -9.15
N THR A 140 -6.45 5.76 -9.39
CA THR A 140 -5.96 4.86 -8.34
C THR A 140 -4.81 5.52 -7.58
N LEU A 141 -4.88 5.59 -6.25
CA LEU A 141 -3.87 6.24 -5.40
C LEU A 141 -2.69 5.33 -5.03
N GLY A 142 -2.93 4.02 -5.02
CA GLY A 142 -2.00 3.02 -4.53
C GLY A 142 -2.73 1.72 -4.24
N THR A 143 -2.25 0.96 -3.25
CA THR A 143 -2.85 -0.31 -2.83
C THR A 143 -2.84 -0.45 -1.32
N ILE A 144 -3.75 -1.26 -0.78
CA ILE A 144 -3.50 -1.97 0.47
C ILE A 144 -3.17 -3.41 0.15
N CYS A 145 -2.27 -4.02 0.92
CA CYS A 145 -1.93 -5.42 0.76
C CYS A 145 -1.54 -6.09 2.06
N ILE A 146 -1.64 -7.42 2.06
CA ILE A 146 -1.30 -8.34 3.11
C ILE A 146 -0.37 -9.39 2.48
N LEU A 147 0.71 -9.74 3.18
CA LEU A 147 1.65 -10.77 2.76
C LEU A 147 1.81 -11.82 3.85
N ASP A 148 2.01 -13.06 3.43
CA ASP A 148 2.40 -14.15 4.33
C ASP A 148 3.57 -14.95 3.75
N THR A 149 4.39 -15.51 4.65
CA THR A 149 5.44 -16.51 4.38
C THR A 149 4.91 -17.93 4.26
N LYS A 150 3.60 -18.14 4.44
CA LYS A 150 2.90 -19.40 4.21
C LYS A 150 1.86 -19.23 3.11
N PRO A 151 1.52 -20.32 2.38
CA PRO A 151 0.37 -20.29 1.49
C PRO A 151 -0.92 -20.02 2.29
N HIS A 152 -1.90 -19.40 1.65
CA HIS A 152 -3.21 -19.13 2.25
C HIS A 152 -4.32 -19.54 1.27
N ASP A 153 -5.54 -19.81 1.74
CA ASP A 153 -6.74 -19.94 0.90
C ASP A 153 -7.70 -18.79 1.20
N TRP A 154 -7.32 -17.57 0.80
CA TRP A 154 -8.15 -16.39 1.07
C TRP A 154 -9.40 -16.39 0.20
N GLY A 155 -9.29 -16.92 -1.03
CA GLY A 155 -10.39 -17.07 -1.97
C GLY A 155 -11.26 -15.82 -2.13
N HIS A 156 -12.55 -16.03 -2.32
CA HIS A 156 -13.51 -14.92 -2.49
C HIS A 156 -13.72 -14.11 -1.20
N GLY A 157 -13.59 -14.74 -0.02
CA GLY A 157 -13.78 -14.09 1.27
C GLY A 157 -12.72 -13.01 1.52
N GLY A 158 -11.44 -13.34 1.33
CA GLY A 158 -10.34 -12.39 1.45
C GLY A 158 -10.41 -11.29 0.42
N ILE A 159 -10.78 -11.60 -0.84
CA ILE A 159 -11.01 -10.57 -1.87
C ILE A 159 -12.12 -9.59 -1.46
N ALA A 160 -13.25 -10.09 -0.95
CA ALA A 160 -14.34 -9.23 -0.49
C ALA A 160 -13.90 -8.35 0.69
N PHE A 161 -13.18 -8.93 1.65
CA PHE A 161 -12.62 -8.23 2.79
C PHE A 161 -11.66 -7.11 2.38
N ILE A 162 -10.62 -7.42 1.60
CA ILE A 162 -9.61 -6.42 1.24
C ILE A 162 -10.20 -5.30 0.37
N LYS A 163 -11.21 -5.59 -0.45
CA LYS A 163 -11.93 -4.54 -1.20
C LYS A 163 -12.72 -3.62 -0.28
N ALA A 164 -13.40 -4.16 0.73
CA ALA A 164 -14.13 -3.34 1.70
C ALA A 164 -13.16 -2.44 2.49
N GLN A 165 -12.03 -2.99 2.91
CA GLN A 165 -10.98 -2.23 3.61
C GLN A 165 -10.35 -1.15 2.72
N ALA A 166 -10.14 -1.43 1.43
CA ALA A 166 -9.62 -0.43 0.50
C ALA A 166 -10.59 0.74 0.32
N ALA A 167 -11.89 0.46 0.19
CA ALA A 167 -12.92 1.49 0.10
C ALA A 167 -12.98 2.34 1.38
N GLU A 168 -12.93 1.69 2.55
CA GLU A 168 -12.90 2.37 3.84
C GLU A 168 -11.69 3.31 3.97
N LEU A 169 -10.51 2.87 3.57
CA LEU A 169 -9.31 3.71 3.63
C LEU A 169 -9.40 4.91 2.67
N VAL A 170 -9.98 4.73 1.48
CA VAL A 170 -10.23 5.86 0.56
C VAL A 170 -11.16 6.89 1.20
N GLU A 171 -12.24 6.47 1.85
CA GLU A 171 -13.14 7.39 2.57
C GLU A 171 -12.44 8.15 3.70
N ARG A 172 -11.54 7.48 4.44
CA ARG A 172 -10.72 8.11 5.49
C ARG A 172 -9.78 9.16 4.90
N ILE A 173 -9.10 8.82 3.79
CA ILE A 173 -8.22 9.76 3.06
C ILE A 173 -9.00 10.99 2.60
N GLU A 174 -10.17 10.81 1.99
CA GLU A 174 -11.00 11.94 1.53
C GLU A 174 -11.48 12.81 2.69
N ARG A 175 -11.87 12.20 3.80
CA ARG A 175 -12.28 12.91 5.02
C ARG A 175 -11.15 13.77 5.56
N ARG A 176 -9.94 13.21 5.68
CA ARG A 176 -8.75 13.94 6.08
C ARG A 176 -8.43 15.09 5.13
N ALA A 177 -8.52 14.86 3.82
CA ALA A 177 -8.29 15.90 2.81
C ALA A 177 -9.33 17.05 2.87
N ARG A 178 -10.58 16.77 3.24
CA ARG A 178 -11.59 17.81 3.49
C ARG A 178 -11.22 18.69 4.68
N LEU A 179 -10.79 18.08 5.79
CA LEU A 179 -10.37 18.81 6.99
C LEU A 179 -9.15 19.71 6.76
N LEU A 180 -8.24 19.32 5.85
CA LEU A 180 -7.10 20.16 5.45
C LEU A 180 -7.51 21.41 4.66
N LYS A 181 -8.70 21.43 4.05
CA LYS A 181 -9.21 22.53 3.23
C LYS A 181 -10.14 23.48 3.99
N GLU A 182 -10.61 23.09 5.17
CA GLU A 182 -11.46 23.96 5.99
C GLU A 182 -10.61 25.10 6.59
N PRO A 183 -11.06 26.38 6.47
CA PRO A 183 -10.35 27.50 7.08
C PRO A 183 -10.32 27.32 8.59
N GLN A 184 -9.11 27.27 9.15
CA GLN A 184 -8.87 27.14 10.58
C GLN A 184 -9.18 28.48 11.25
N TYR A 185 -10.46 28.74 11.54
CA TYR A 185 -10.85 29.93 12.31
C TYR A 185 -10.33 29.77 13.74
N PRO A 186 -9.53 30.72 14.27
CA PRO A 186 -9.06 30.64 15.63
C PRO A 186 -10.26 30.77 16.59
N SER A 187 -10.59 29.68 17.27
CA SER A 187 -11.49 29.67 18.42
C SER A 187 -10.81 30.41 19.57
N GLY A 188 -11.01 31.73 19.66
CA GLY A 188 -10.46 32.49 20.78
C GLY A 188 -10.40 34.01 20.65
N ALA A 189 -11.44 34.68 20.13
CA ALA A 189 -11.64 36.09 20.45
C ALA A 189 -12.60 36.18 21.64
N ALA A 190 -12.08 35.94 22.84
CA ALA A 190 -12.79 36.28 24.06
C ALA A 190 -13.01 37.81 24.08
N SER A 191 -14.26 38.17 24.33
CA SER A 191 -14.83 39.51 24.22
C SER A 191 -14.02 40.57 25.00
N LEU A 192 -13.63 41.65 24.31
CA LEU A 192 -13.43 42.93 25.00
C LEU A 192 -14.80 43.37 25.52
N ARG A 193 -14.99 43.31 26.84
CA ARG A 193 -16.04 44.10 27.50
C ARG A 193 -15.49 45.49 27.74
N ILE A 194 -16.27 46.48 27.29
CA ILE A 194 -16.11 47.92 27.49
C ILE A 194 -16.21 48.23 28.99
#